data_AF-A0A2V7WB49-F1
#
_entry.id   AF-A0A2V7WB49-F1
#
_cell.length_a   1.000
_cell.length_b   1.000
_cell.length_c   1.000
_cell.angle_alpha   90.00
_cell.angle_beta   90.00
_cell.angle_gamma   90.00
#
_symmetry.space_group_name_H-M   'P 1'
#
loop_
_entity.id
_entity.type
_entity.pdbx_description
1 polymer ?
#
loop_
_entity_poly.entity_id
_entity_poly.type
_entity_poly.pdbx_seq_one_letter_code
_entity_poly.pdbx_strand_id
1 'polypeptide(L)'
;MGAAAGASAIFVSRRANPRRLVPAAAAVDHLLLGVGDLDRGVEWLKETTGVIAVAGGSHPGVGTRNALVSLGGRRYLEILAPDPEQAEYEFRIDVRKLEDPRLITWAAGSDHVDAVAKRARDAGCEIFGPQEGSRARPDGKLLRWKTVAVKNDLGAAGVEPIPF
;
A
#
# COMPACT_ATOMS: atom_id res chain seq x y z
N MET A 1 -32.42 -18.33 -57.30
CA MET A 1 -31.20 -18.88 -56.67
C MET A 1 -30.17 -17.76 -56.64
N GLY A 2 -29.66 -17.21 -55.55
CA GLY A 2 -29.95 -17.27 -54.12
C GLY A 2 -29.29 -16.01 -53.53
N ALA A 3 -29.99 -15.30 -52.65
CA ALA A 3 -29.45 -14.14 -51.95
C ALA A 3 -28.64 -14.62 -50.74
N ALA A 4 -27.48 -14.01 -50.49
CA ALA A 4 -26.80 -14.11 -49.21
C ALA A 4 -26.36 -12.71 -48.77
N ALA A 5 -27.09 -12.17 -47.81
CA ALA A 5 -26.76 -10.95 -47.09
C ALA A 5 -25.62 -11.23 -46.11
N GLY A 6 -24.49 -10.55 -46.25
CA GLY A 6 -23.42 -10.56 -45.26
C GLY A 6 -23.73 -9.53 -44.18
N ALA A 7 -24.18 -9.96 -43.02
CA ALA A 7 -24.34 -9.09 -41.85
C ALA A 7 -22.95 -8.75 -41.29
N SER A 8 -22.52 -7.49 -41.44
CA SER A 8 -21.41 -6.95 -40.65
C SER A 8 -21.82 -6.91 -39.18
N ALA A 9 -21.25 -7.80 -38.36
CA ALA A 9 -21.32 -7.70 -36.92
C ALA A 9 -20.45 -6.50 -36.49
N ILE A 10 -21.09 -5.38 -36.20
CA ILE A 10 -20.48 -4.30 -35.43
C ILE A 10 -20.27 -4.87 -34.02
N PHE A 11 -19.04 -5.25 -33.70
CA PHE A 11 -18.64 -5.47 -32.31
C PHE A 11 -18.71 -4.12 -31.61
N VAL A 12 -19.84 -3.84 -30.97
CA VAL A 12 -19.91 -2.80 -29.95
C VAL A 12 -19.02 -3.28 -28.81
N SER A 13 -17.73 -2.89 -28.86
CA SER A 13 -16.87 -2.93 -27.70
C SER A 13 -17.62 -2.24 -26.57
N ARG A 14 -18.00 -3.02 -25.55
CA ARG A 14 -18.61 -2.49 -24.32
C ARG A 14 -17.67 -1.41 -23.84
N ARG A 15 -18.09 -0.14 -23.97
CA ARG A 15 -17.34 0.99 -23.42
C ARG A 15 -17.09 0.64 -21.96
N ALA A 16 -15.81 0.48 -21.60
CA ALA A 16 -15.40 0.43 -20.22
C ALA A 16 -16.07 1.62 -19.53
N ASN A 17 -16.86 1.34 -18.49
CA ASN A 17 -17.53 2.35 -17.67
C ASN A 17 -16.51 3.49 -17.41
N PRO A 18 -16.78 4.76 -17.75
CA PRO A 18 -15.80 5.82 -17.59
C PRO A 18 -15.35 5.81 -16.14
N ARG A 19 -14.08 5.42 -15.94
CA ARG A 19 -13.49 5.22 -14.62
C ARG A 19 -13.70 6.50 -13.84
N ARG A 20 -14.50 6.45 -12.78
CA ARG A 20 -14.59 7.58 -11.86
C ARG A 20 -13.23 7.72 -11.18
N LEU A 21 -12.43 8.66 -11.67
CA LEU A 21 -11.17 9.02 -11.07
C LEU A 21 -11.46 9.58 -9.66
N VAL A 22 -10.62 9.21 -8.71
CA VAL A 22 -10.69 9.71 -7.34
C VAL A 22 -9.55 10.71 -7.16
N PRO A 23 -9.80 11.93 -6.64
CA PRO A 23 -8.73 12.85 -6.33
C PRO A 23 -7.71 12.22 -5.38
N ALA A 24 -6.41 12.43 -5.62
CA ALA A 24 -5.36 11.85 -4.79
C ALA A 24 -5.56 12.15 -3.30
N ALA A 25 -5.93 13.39 -2.94
CA ALA A 25 -6.23 13.77 -1.57
C ALA A 25 -7.35 12.96 -0.91
N ALA A 26 -8.30 12.43 -1.68
CA ALA A 26 -9.36 11.55 -1.18
C ALA A 26 -8.95 10.08 -1.16
N ALA A 27 -8.01 9.67 -2.01
CA ALA A 27 -7.51 8.30 -2.11
C ALA A 27 -6.40 7.99 -1.09
N VAL A 28 -5.55 8.97 -0.74
CA VAL A 28 -4.44 8.78 0.22
C VAL A 28 -4.99 8.26 1.55
N ASP A 29 -4.50 7.09 1.93
CA ASP A 29 -4.68 6.50 3.25
C ASP A 29 -3.50 6.91 4.13
N HIS A 30 -2.29 6.43 3.83
CA HIS A 30 -1.09 6.76 4.61
C HIS A 30 0.17 6.85 3.77
N LEU A 31 1.17 7.54 4.31
CA LEU A 31 2.53 7.61 3.80
C LEU A 31 3.42 6.69 4.64
N LEU A 32 4.41 6.02 4.02
CA LEU A 32 5.31 5.13 4.73
C LEU A 32 6.71 5.73 4.81
N LEU A 33 7.18 5.98 6.03
CA LEU A 33 8.54 6.34 6.39
C LEU A 33 9.29 5.06 6.81
N GLY A 34 10.15 4.54 5.93
CA GLY A 34 10.94 3.34 6.21
C GLY A 34 12.22 3.66 6.98
N VAL A 35 12.59 2.80 7.92
CA VAL A 35 13.84 2.85 8.69
C VAL A 35 14.24 1.44 9.14
N GLY A 36 15.54 1.17 9.33
CA GLY A 36 16.03 -0.12 9.80
C GLY A 36 15.77 -0.42 11.28
N ASP A 37 15.43 0.60 12.08
CA ASP A 37 15.13 0.50 13.50
C ASP A 37 13.98 1.46 13.87
N LEU A 38 12.93 0.91 14.50
CA LEU A 38 11.70 1.67 14.79
C LEU A 38 11.95 2.81 15.77
N ASP A 39 12.70 2.55 16.85
CA ASP A 39 12.90 3.50 17.94
C ASP A 39 13.76 4.68 17.46
N ARG A 40 14.78 4.41 16.65
CA ARG A 40 15.56 5.44 15.94
C ARG A 40 14.68 6.28 15.02
N GLY A 41 13.74 5.66 14.29
CA GLY A 41 12.81 6.40 13.42
C GLY A 41 11.87 7.31 14.20
N VAL A 42 11.34 6.83 15.33
CA VAL A 42 10.48 7.61 16.23
C VAL A 42 11.24 8.79 16.81
N GLU A 43 12.45 8.58 17.32
CA GLU A 43 13.26 9.67 17.90
C GLU A 43 13.67 10.69 16.84
N TRP A 44 14.13 10.23 15.66
CA TRP A 44 14.47 11.11 14.55
C TRP A 44 13.30 12.03 14.15
N LEU A 45 12.07 11.47 14.06
CA LEU A 45 10.90 12.26 13.73
C LEU A 45 10.62 13.32 14.81
N LYS A 46 10.69 12.92 16.07
CA LYS A 46 10.48 13.80 17.23
C LYS A 46 11.49 14.95 17.25
N GLU A 47 12.78 14.65 17.06
CA GLU A 47 13.84 15.66 17.04
C GLU A 47 13.69 16.61 15.84
N THR A 48 13.33 16.08 14.68
CA THR A 48 13.25 16.86 13.43
C THR A 48 11.99 17.74 13.36
N THR A 49 10.87 17.29 13.95
CA THR A 49 9.55 17.92 13.73
C THR A 49 8.85 18.35 15.02
N GLY A 50 9.27 17.88 16.18
CA GLY A 50 8.56 18.05 17.45
C GLY A 50 7.32 17.17 17.60
N VAL A 51 7.02 16.28 16.64
CA VAL A 51 5.85 15.40 16.65
C VAL A 51 6.21 14.02 17.21
N ILE A 52 5.39 13.52 18.13
CA ILE A 52 5.57 12.19 18.74
C ILE A 52 4.69 11.17 18.04
N ALA A 53 5.31 10.09 17.54
CA ALA A 53 4.59 8.93 17.01
C ALA A 53 4.09 8.03 18.15
N VAL A 54 2.92 7.43 17.98
CA VAL A 54 2.36 6.46 18.91
C VAL A 54 2.68 5.06 18.42
N ALA A 55 3.09 4.18 19.32
CA ALA A 55 3.31 2.77 18.98
C ALA A 55 2.08 2.18 18.27
N GLY A 56 2.31 1.68 17.06
CA GLY A 56 1.33 0.89 16.35
C GLY A 56 1.41 -0.53 16.87
N GLY A 57 2.37 -1.31 16.38
CA GLY A 57 2.61 -2.70 16.77
C GLY A 57 3.13 -3.56 15.63
N SER A 58 3.18 -4.88 15.85
CA SER A 58 3.73 -5.84 14.90
C SER A 58 2.75 -6.26 13.79
N HIS A 59 3.27 -6.56 12.62
CA HIS A 59 2.57 -7.16 11.48
C HIS A 59 2.95 -8.65 11.37
N PRO A 60 2.18 -9.57 11.98
CA PRO A 60 2.56 -10.98 12.03
C PRO A 60 2.59 -11.60 10.63
N GLY A 61 3.67 -12.34 10.34
CA GLY A 61 3.89 -12.99 9.04
C GLY A 61 4.39 -12.05 7.95
N VAL A 62 4.45 -10.74 8.19
CA VAL A 62 5.06 -9.76 7.28
C VAL A 62 6.50 -9.43 7.70
N GLY A 63 6.82 -9.52 8.99
CA GLY A 63 8.15 -9.23 9.51
C GLY A 63 8.45 -7.75 9.76
N THR A 64 7.41 -6.93 9.90
CA THR A 64 7.54 -5.49 10.17
C THR A 64 6.72 -5.07 11.38
N ARG A 65 7.09 -3.94 11.99
CA ARG A 65 6.36 -3.28 13.07
C ARG A 65 6.32 -1.78 12.81
N ASN A 66 5.35 -1.08 13.39
CA ASN A 66 5.15 0.34 13.10
C ASN A 66 4.89 1.24 14.32
N ALA A 67 5.05 2.54 14.06
CA ALA A 67 4.57 3.65 14.88
C ALA A 67 3.83 4.65 13.98
N LEU A 68 2.84 5.36 14.53
CA LEU A 68 1.86 6.11 13.75
C LEU A 68 1.78 7.57 14.20
N VAL A 69 1.66 8.47 13.23
CA VAL A 69 1.35 9.88 13.44
C VAL A 69 0.06 10.23 12.70
N SER A 70 -0.95 10.70 13.43
CA SER A 70 -2.20 11.14 12.80
C SER A 70 -1.99 12.42 12.01
N LEU A 71 -2.44 12.43 10.75
CA LEU A 71 -2.52 13.62 9.88
C LEU A 71 -3.95 14.17 9.79
N GLY A 72 -4.85 13.66 10.64
CA GLY A 72 -6.26 14.02 10.66
C GLY A 72 -7.13 13.13 9.75
N GLY A 73 -8.40 13.01 10.13
CA GLY A 73 -9.33 12.09 9.48
C GLY A 73 -8.84 10.64 9.59
N ARG A 74 -8.77 9.95 8.44
CA ARG A 74 -8.27 8.57 8.35
C ARG A 74 -6.81 8.48 7.90
N ARG A 75 -6.09 9.60 7.86
CA ARG A 75 -4.75 9.68 7.26
C ARG A 75 -3.65 9.70 8.29
N TYR A 76 -2.55 9.04 8.00
CA TYR A 76 -1.42 8.98 8.91
C TYR A 76 -0.07 8.87 8.19
N LEU A 77 1.00 9.23 8.89
CA LEU A 77 2.35 8.82 8.56
C LEU A 77 2.65 7.54 9.37
N GLU A 78 3.06 6.49 8.67
CA GLU A 78 3.49 5.24 9.25
C GLU A 78 5.01 5.19 9.25
N ILE A 79 5.62 5.14 10.43
CA ILE A 79 7.03 4.75 10.56
C ILE A 79 7.06 3.24 10.56
N LEU A 80 7.73 2.65 9.57
CA LEU A 80 7.80 1.20 9.36
C LEU A 80 9.24 0.73 9.50
N ALA A 81 9.44 -0.30 10.32
CA ALA A 81 10.73 -0.94 10.54
C ALA A 81 10.59 -2.47 10.56
N PRO A 82 11.70 -3.22 10.44
CA PRO A 82 11.70 -4.65 10.70
C PRO A 82 11.22 -4.95 12.12
N ASP A 83 10.51 -6.07 12.27
CA ASP A 83 10.16 -6.60 13.58
C ASP A 83 11.22 -7.60 14.04
N PRO A 84 12.05 -7.29 15.05
CA PRO A 84 13.11 -8.18 15.51
C PRO A 84 12.57 -9.47 16.14
N GLU A 85 11.28 -9.53 16.48
CA GLU A 85 10.64 -10.73 17.03
C GLU A 85 10.18 -11.72 15.94
N GLN A 86 10.34 -11.36 14.66
CA GLN A 86 9.95 -12.20 13.53
C GLN A 86 11.16 -12.54 12.66
N ALA A 87 11.34 -13.84 12.37
CA ALA A 87 12.43 -14.31 11.52
C ALA A 87 12.15 -14.06 10.02
N GLU A 88 10.89 -14.21 9.62
CA GLU A 88 10.45 -14.03 8.24
C GLU A 88 10.27 -12.55 7.90
N TYR A 89 10.56 -12.18 6.65
CA TYR A 89 10.40 -10.82 6.14
C TYR A 89 9.82 -10.85 4.73
N GLU A 90 8.54 -10.53 4.61
CA GLU A 90 7.74 -10.66 3.39
C GLU A 90 7.28 -9.30 2.84
N PHE A 91 7.83 -8.20 3.37
CA PHE A 91 7.53 -6.87 2.86
C PHE A 91 8.32 -6.59 1.57
N ARG A 92 7.62 -6.17 0.52
CA ARG A 92 8.19 -6.00 -0.84
C ARG A 92 9.28 -4.93 -0.96
N ILE A 93 9.36 -3.99 0.00
CA ILE A 93 10.40 -2.95 0.06
C ILE A 93 11.30 -3.29 1.24
N ASP A 94 12.56 -3.66 0.99
CA ASP A 94 13.47 -4.02 2.08
C ASP A 94 13.92 -2.76 2.86
N VAL A 95 13.39 -2.59 4.07
CA VAL A 95 13.77 -1.49 4.97
C VAL A 95 14.91 -1.86 5.94
N ARG A 96 15.34 -3.12 5.99
CA ARG A 96 16.25 -3.64 7.04
C ARG A 96 17.62 -2.96 7.07
N LYS A 97 18.06 -2.42 5.94
CA LYS A 97 19.37 -1.79 5.77
C LYS A 97 19.30 -0.26 5.68
N LEU A 98 18.12 0.33 5.94
CA LEU A 98 17.99 1.79 5.91
C LEU A 98 18.57 2.39 7.20
N GLU A 99 19.66 3.15 7.05
CA GLU A 99 20.33 3.82 8.17
C GLU A 99 19.56 5.05 8.65
N ASP A 100 18.99 5.81 7.70
CA ASP A 100 18.23 7.03 7.94
C ASP A 100 16.74 6.85 7.55
N PRO A 101 15.82 7.43 8.33
CA PRO A 101 14.41 7.44 7.98
C PRO A 101 14.15 8.14 6.65
N ARG A 102 13.30 7.54 5.82
CA ARG A 102 12.98 8.11 4.51
C ARG A 102 11.62 7.68 4.01
N LEU A 103 10.97 8.51 3.19
CA LEU A 103 9.75 8.11 2.52
C LEU A 103 10.08 6.96 1.56
N ILE A 104 9.32 5.86 1.64
CA ILE A 104 9.51 4.68 0.79
C ILE A 104 8.35 4.46 -0.19
N THR A 105 7.12 4.75 0.21
CA THR A 105 5.91 4.61 -0.62
C THR A 105 4.70 5.24 0.09
N TRP A 106 3.50 5.04 -0.46
CA TRP A 106 2.21 5.44 0.13
C TRP A 106 1.12 4.44 -0.22
N ALA A 107 0.02 4.43 0.53
CA ALA A 107 -1.13 3.57 0.32
C ALA A 107 -2.35 4.36 -0.14
N ALA A 108 -3.14 3.77 -1.04
CA ALA A 108 -4.44 4.29 -1.44
C ALA A 108 -5.58 3.44 -0.84
N GLY A 109 -6.48 4.09 -0.09
CA GLY A 109 -7.59 3.41 0.57
C GLY A 109 -8.66 2.92 -0.42
N SER A 110 -9.14 1.68 -0.23
CA SER A 110 -10.18 1.08 -1.07
C SER A 110 -11.00 0.06 -0.30
N ASP A 111 -12.33 0.15 -0.41
CA ASP A 111 -13.25 -0.88 0.12
C ASP A 111 -13.36 -2.11 -0.81
N HIS A 112 -12.60 -2.13 -1.91
CA HIS A 112 -12.71 -3.13 -2.99
C HIS A 112 -11.35 -3.65 -3.49
N VAL A 113 -10.44 -3.98 -2.57
CA VAL A 113 -9.08 -4.48 -2.88
C VAL A 113 -9.09 -5.69 -3.83
N ASP A 114 -9.99 -6.66 -3.64
CA ASP A 114 -10.09 -7.83 -4.52
C ASP A 114 -10.46 -7.45 -5.96
N ALA A 115 -11.34 -6.44 -6.12
CA ALA A 115 -11.71 -5.93 -7.43
C ALA A 115 -10.57 -5.12 -8.08
N VAL A 116 -9.75 -4.42 -7.29
CA VAL A 116 -8.52 -3.77 -7.77
C VAL A 116 -7.55 -4.83 -8.31
N ALA A 117 -7.29 -5.88 -7.54
CA ALA A 117 -6.42 -6.98 -7.93
C ALA A 117 -6.90 -7.66 -9.21
N LYS A 118 -8.20 -7.96 -9.33
CA LYS A 118 -8.77 -8.53 -10.56
C LYS A 118 -8.54 -7.61 -11.76
N ARG A 119 -8.82 -6.31 -11.64
CA ARG A 119 -8.64 -5.36 -12.73
C ARG A 119 -7.17 -5.24 -13.17
N ALA A 120 -6.23 -5.28 -12.24
CA ALA A 120 -4.81 -5.26 -12.55
C ALA A 120 -4.41 -6.53 -13.35
N ARG A 121 -4.85 -7.72 -12.91
CA ARG A 121 -4.61 -8.97 -13.64
C ARG A 121 -5.25 -8.99 -15.02
N ASP A 122 -6.52 -8.55 -15.13
CA ASP A 122 -7.23 -8.46 -16.41
C ASP A 122 -6.53 -7.49 -17.40
N ALA A 123 -5.80 -6.49 -16.88
CA ALA A 123 -4.99 -5.56 -17.66
C ALA A 123 -3.58 -6.08 -17.98
N GLY A 124 -3.25 -7.31 -17.58
CA GLY A 124 -1.94 -7.92 -17.80
C GLY A 124 -0.84 -7.45 -16.84
N CYS A 125 -1.19 -6.76 -15.74
CA CYS A 125 -0.21 -6.33 -14.76
C CYS A 125 0.21 -7.49 -13.84
N GLU A 126 1.51 -7.61 -13.58
CA GLU A 126 2.01 -8.39 -12.45
C GLU A 126 1.66 -7.69 -11.14
N ILE A 127 1.20 -8.44 -10.14
CA ILE A 127 0.80 -7.90 -8.84
C ILE A 127 1.38 -8.70 -7.68
N PHE A 128 1.53 -8.03 -6.53
CA PHE A 128 1.77 -8.64 -5.23
C PHE A 128 0.46 -8.63 -4.43
N GLY A 129 0.03 -9.80 -3.97
CA GLY A 129 -1.23 -9.99 -3.23
C GLY A 129 -2.45 -10.34 -4.11
N PRO A 130 -3.69 -10.20 -3.58
CA PRO A 130 -4.02 -9.63 -2.28
C PRO A 130 -3.37 -10.37 -1.11
N GLN A 131 -2.80 -9.63 -0.17
CA GLN A 131 -2.23 -10.18 1.07
C GLN A 131 -3.05 -9.70 2.26
N GLU A 132 -3.43 -10.65 3.13
CA GLU A 132 -4.07 -10.33 4.40
C GLU A 132 -3.03 -9.81 5.38
N GLY A 133 -3.31 -8.66 6.00
CA GLY A 133 -2.50 -8.08 7.06
C GLY A 133 -3.30 -7.96 8.35
N SER A 134 -2.60 -7.98 9.48
CA SER A 134 -3.22 -7.75 10.77
C SER A 134 -2.25 -7.17 11.79
N ARG A 135 -2.79 -6.51 12.81
CA ARG A 135 -2.02 -5.99 13.94
C ARG A 135 -2.89 -5.83 15.17
N ALA A 136 -2.35 -6.20 16.32
CA ALA A 136 -2.96 -5.91 17.61
C ALA A 136 -2.80 -4.42 17.97
N ARG A 137 -3.90 -3.79 18.37
CA ARG A 137 -3.89 -2.44 18.94
C ARG A 137 -3.54 -2.48 20.43
N PRO A 138 -3.08 -1.36 21.01
CA PRO A 138 -2.86 -1.27 22.46
C PRO A 138 -4.10 -1.58 23.32
N ASP A 139 -5.31 -1.40 22.78
CA ASP A 139 -6.58 -1.74 23.45
C ASP A 139 -6.99 -3.22 23.29
N GLY A 140 -6.10 -4.07 22.77
CA GLY A 140 -6.32 -5.50 22.56
C GLY A 140 -7.18 -5.84 21.33
N LYS A 141 -7.73 -4.85 20.62
CA LYS A 141 -8.50 -5.11 19.39
C LYS A 141 -7.57 -5.46 18.23
N LEU A 142 -7.96 -6.45 17.43
CA LEU A 142 -7.23 -6.85 16.25
C LEU A 142 -7.71 -6.08 15.02
N LEU A 143 -6.81 -5.33 14.40
CA LEU A 143 -7.02 -4.73 13.09
C LEU A 143 -6.70 -5.76 12.00
N ARG A 144 -7.45 -5.71 10.90
CA ARG A 144 -7.23 -6.53 9.71
C ARG A 144 -7.44 -5.68 8.47
N TRP A 145 -6.68 -5.99 7.43
CA TRP A 145 -6.76 -5.30 6.14
C TRP A 145 -6.27 -6.23 5.03
N LYS A 146 -6.50 -5.82 3.79
CA LYS A 146 -5.89 -6.43 2.61
C LYS A 146 -5.07 -5.40 1.85
N THR A 147 -3.95 -5.82 1.29
CA THR A 147 -3.12 -4.98 0.41
C THR A 147 -2.95 -5.62 -0.95
N VAL A 148 -2.81 -4.79 -2.00
CA VAL A 148 -2.40 -5.26 -3.33
C VAL A 148 -1.49 -4.24 -3.97
N ALA A 149 -0.31 -4.64 -4.40
CA ALA A 149 0.61 -3.76 -5.12
C ALA A 149 0.72 -4.17 -6.59
N VAL A 150 0.90 -3.21 -7.48
CA VAL A 150 1.22 -3.48 -8.88
C VAL A 150 2.74 -3.38 -9.05
N LYS A 151 3.35 -4.42 -9.64
CA LYS A 151 4.78 -4.38 -9.97
C LYS A 151 5.01 -3.34 -11.07
N ASN A 152 6.00 -2.48 -10.85
CA ASN A 152 6.35 -1.40 -11.76
C ASN A 152 7.85 -1.05 -11.59
N ASP A 153 8.37 -0.20 -12.47
CA ASP A 153 9.76 0.28 -12.49
C ASP A 153 9.84 1.82 -12.40
N LEU A 154 8.78 2.46 -11.88
CA LEU A 154 8.67 3.92 -11.76
C LEU A 154 9.34 4.48 -10.50
N GLY A 155 9.84 3.60 -9.63
CA GLY A 155 10.57 3.97 -8.43
C GLY A 155 11.85 4.75 -8.74
N ALA A 156 12.04 5.89 -8.07
CA ALA A 156 13.21 6.74 -8.26
C ALA A 156 13.79 7.17 -6.93
N ALA A 157 15.13 7.23 -6.86
CA ALA A 157 15.88 7.54 -5.64
C ALA A 157 15.45 6.70 -4.43
N GLY A 158 14.88 5.50 -4.62
CA GLY A 158 14.39 4.59 -3.58
C GLY A 158 13.00 4.91 -3.00
N VAL A 159 12.22 5.74 -3.68
CA VAL A 159 10.80 5.98 -3.38
C VAL A 159 9.95 5.33 -4.47
N GLU A 160 8.95 4.55 -4.09
CA GLU A 160 7.93 3.99 -4.98
C GLU A 160 6.74 4.96 -5.08
N PRO A 161 6.55 5.67 -6.21
CA PRO A 161 5.50 6.67 -6.36
C PRO A 161 4.12 6.06 -6.60
N ILE A 162 4.02 4.79 -7.01
CA ILE A 162 2.74 4.13 -7.26
C ILE A 162 2.19 3.56 -5.95
N PRO A 163 0.94 3.91 -5.57
CA PRO A 163 0.37 3.39 -4.34
C PRO A 163 0.09 1.89 -4.44
N PHE A 164 0.08 1.26 -3.28
CA PHE A 164 -0.48 -0.07 -3.07
C PHE A 164 -1.83 -0.01 -2.35
#